data_AF-A0A2M7LXD9-F1
#
_entry.id   AF-A0A2M7LXD9-F1
#
_cell.length_a   1.000
_cell.length_b   1.000
_cell.length_c   1.000
_cell.angle_alpha   90.00
_cell.angle_beta   90.00
_cell.angle_gamma   90.00
#
_symmetry.space_group_name_H-M   'P 1'
#
loop_
_entity.id
_entity.type
_entity.pdbx_description
1 polymer ?
#
loop_
_entity_poly.entity_id
_entity_poly.type
_entity_poly.pdbx_seq_one_letter_code
_entity_poly.pdbx_strand_id
1 'polypeptide(L)'
;NDFSTPLVYGNLERAKIVLVGWGSIKGILLETQKQIPDCAVIHFNHVYPLDKEKVIKLFNQDKRYVLVENNSTGQFGKLLQMEIGIEIKEKVLRYDGRPITVKEVMVKVK
;
A
#
# COMPACT_ATOMS: atom_id res chain seq x y z
N ASN A 1 16.49 -11.08 -13.87
CA ASN A 1 15.12 -10.92 -13.36
C ASN A 1 15.15 -9.65 -12.52
N ASP A 2 14.59 -8.56 -13.04
CA ASP A 2 14.82 -7.19 -12.52
C ASP A 2 13.81 -6.78 -11.43
N PHE A 3 13.06 -7.77 -10.92
CA PHE A 3 12.15 -7.56 -9.80
C PHE A 3 12.92 -7.10 -8.56
N SER A 4 12.43 -6.01 -7.96
CA SER A 4 12.91 -5.50 -6.69
C SER A 4 11.83 -5.70 -5.63
N THR A 5 12.22 -6.22 -4.47
CA THR A 5 11.31 -6.38 -3.33
C THR A 5 10.72 -5.01 -2.96
N PRO A 6 9.42 -4.95 -2.59
CA PRO A 6 8.82 -3.70 -2.14
C PRO A 6 9.59 -3.09 -0.97
N LEU A 7 9.65 -1.76 -0.94
CA LEU A 7 10.30 -1.05 0.15
C LEU A 7 9.34 -0.96 1.32
N VAL A 8 9.83 -1.32 2.50
CA VAL A 8 9.09 -1.23 3.75
C VAL A 8 9.62 -0.05 4.56
N TYR A 9 8.71 0.79 5.05
CA TYR A 9 9.02 1.90 5.94
C TYR A 9 8.29 1.72 7.27
N GLY A 10 8.97 2.00 8.38
CA GLY A 10 8.47 1.69 9.72
C GLY A 10 8.68 0.24 10.14
N ASN A 11 8.11 -0.15 11.28
CA ASN A 11 8.23 -1.49 11.83
C ASN A 11 6.93 -2.27 11.57
N LEU A 12 6.96 -3.22 10.63
CA LEU A 12 5.78 -4.04 10.30
C LEU A 12 5.29 -4.85 11.49
N GLU A 13 6.15 -5.37 12.36
CA GLU A 13 5.75 -6.19 13.51
C GLU A 13 4.88 -5.39 14.47
N ARG A 14 5.31 -4.16 14.81
CA ARG A 14 4.59 -3.25 15.71
C ARG A 14 3.37 -2.60 15.06
N ALA A 15 3.40 -2.42 13.73
CA ALA A 15 2.39 -1.64 13.07
C ALA A 15 1.00 -2.29 13.12
N LYS A 16 -0.02 -1.51 13.52
CA LYS A 16 -1.43 -1.94 13.48
C LYS A 16 -2.06 -1.61 12.12
N ILE A 17 -1.60 -0.52 11.51
CA ILE A 17 -2.05 -0.03 10.22
C ILE A 17 -0.86 -0.06 9.26
N VAL A 18 -1.08 -0.61 8.07
CA VAL A 18 -0.09 -0.67 7.01
C VAL A 18 -0.67 -0.02 5.75
N LEU A 19 -0.06 1.09 5.33
CA LEU A 19 -0.41 1.72 4.07
C LEU A 19 0.31 1.02 2.92
N VAL A 20 -0.42 0.72 1.84
CA VAL A 20 0.12 0.03 0.67
C VAL A 20 -0.08 0.91 -0.56
N GLY A 21 0.93 1.03 -1.40
CA GLY A 21 0.78 1.75 -2.67
C GLY A 21 1.99 1.63 -3.57
N TRP A 22 1.92 2.28 -4.73
CA TRP A 22 2.92 2.19 -5.78
C TRP A 22 3.06 3.50 -6.55
N GLY A 23 4.19 3.67 -7.26
CA GLY A 23 4.43 4.85 -8.08
C GLY A 23 4.45 6.17 -7.28
N SER A 24 3.85 7.22 -7.83
CA SER A 24 3.92 8.60 -7.32
C SER A 24 3.31 8.83 -5.93
N ILE A 25 2.55 7.86 -5.41
CA ILE A 25 1.88 8.00 -4.10
C ILE A 25 2.86 7.91 -2.92
N LYS A 26 4.12 7.49 -3.14
CA LYS A 26 5.13 7.28 -2.09
C LYS A 26 5.21 8.42 -1.08
N GLY A 27 5.34 9.65 -1.56
CA GLY A 27 5.48 10.83 -0.68
C GLY A 27 4.27 11.03 0.22
N ILE A 28 3.06 10.81 -0.31
CA ILE A 28 1.80 10.91 0.43
C ILE A 28 1.73 9.83 1.51
N LEU A 29 2.14 8.59 1.20
CA LEU A 29 2.15 7.50 2.19
C LEU A 29 3.12 7.79 3.34
N LEU A 30 4.34 8.23 3.03
CA LEU A 30 5.35 8.53 4.06
C LEU A 30 4.95 9.72 4.93
N GLU A 31 4.32 10.74 4.35
CA GLU A 31 3.85 11.89 5.13
C GLU A 31 2.62 11.54 5.99
N THR A 32 1.73 10.67 5.48
CA THR A 32 0.61 10.12 6.27
C THR A 32 1.13 9.26 7.42
N GLN A 33 2.13 8.41 7.17
CA GLN A 33 2.74 7.52 8.17
C GLN A 33 3.24 8.30 9.39
N LYS A 34 3.88 9.46 9.20
CA LYS A 34 4.39 10.30 10.31
C LYS A 34 3.28 10.80 11.25
N GLN A 35 2.03 10.82 10.80
CA GLN A 35 0.89 11.32 11.57
C GLN A 35 0.13 10.21 12.31
N ILE A 36 0.51 8.94 12.13
CA ILE A 36 -0.17 7.78 12.71
C ILE A 36 0.84 6.99 13.54
N PRO A 37 0.65 6.90 14.88
CA PRO A 37 1.48 6.04 15.73
C PRO A 37 1.43 4.58 15.27
N ASP A 38 2.57 3.90 15.29
CA ASP A 38 2.68 2.50 14.90
C ASP A 38 2.07 2.21 13.51
N CYS A 39 2.39 3.06 12.53
CA CYS A 39 2.05 2.88 11.13
C CYS A 39 3.29 2.45 10.32
N ALA A 40 3.09 1.50 9.42
CA ALA A 40 4.10 1.11 8.43
C ALA A 40 3.60 1.39 7.01
N VAL A 41 4.52 1.40 6.06
CA VAL A 41 4.24 1.55 4.63
C VAL A 41 4.91 0.42 3.86
N ILE A 42 4.18 -0.20 2.94
CA ILE A 42 4.72 -1.08 1.90
C ILE A 42 4.56 -0.34 0.57
N HIS A 43 5.68 0.07 -0.03
CA HIS A 43 5.68 0.77 -1.31
C HIS A 43 6.32 -0.07 -2.41
N PHE A 44 5.57 -0.30 -3.48
CA PHE A 44 6.02 -1.05 -4.65
C PHE A 44 6.62 -0.09 -5.68
N ASN A 45 7.92 -0.25 -5.96
CA ASN A 45 8.58 0.43 -7.08
C ASN A 45 8.29 -0.26 -8.42
N HIS A 46 8.22 -1.58 -8.41
CA HIS A 46 7.82 -2.41 -9.55
C HIS A 46 6.55 -3.18 -9.17
N VAL A 47 5.50 -3.04 -9.98
CA VAL A 47 4.20 -3.69 -9.73
C VAL A 47 4.07 -5.05 -10.42
N TYR A 48 4.88 -5.30 -11.46
CA TYR A 48 4.90 -6.56 -12.19
C TYR A 48 6.26 -6.78 -12.88
N PRO A 49 6.77 -8.03 -13.02
CA PRO A 49 6.26 -9.26 -12.40
C PRO A 49 6.32 -9.22 -10.87
N LEU A 50 5.49 -10.01 -10.18
CA LEU A 50 5.54 -10.13 -8.72
C LEU A 50 6.28 -11.40 -8.29
N ASP A 51 7.20 -11.27 -7.35
CA ASP A 51 7.80 -12.41 -6.66
C ASP A 51 6.88 -12.83 -5.50
N LYS A 52 6.02 -13.81 -5.77
CA LYS A 52 5.01 -14.30 -4.81
C LYS A 52 5.60 -14.67 -3.46
N GLU A 53 6.72 -15.38 -3.44
CA GLU A 53 7.33 -15.89 -2.21
C GLU A 53 7.87 -14.76 -1.32
N LYS A 54 8.38 -13.68 -1.92
CA LYS A 54 8.87 -12.52 -1.17
C LYS A 54 7.73 -11.60 -0.73
N VAL A 55 6.78 -11.33 -1.61
CA VAL A 55 5.72 -10.35 -1.33
C VAL A 55 4.73 -10.87 -0.30
N ILE A 56 4.35 -12.16 -0.34
CA ILE A 56 3.37 -12.71 0.62
C ILE A 56 3.83 -12.60 2.08
N LYS A 57 5.14 -12.64 2.32
CA LYS A 57 5.74 -12.52 3.67
C LYS A 57 5.55 -11.13 4.28
N LEU A 58 5.20 -10.12 3.49
CA LEU A 58 4.91 -8.76 3.97
C LEU A 58 3.48 -8.61 4.50
N PHE A 59 2.61 -9.57 4.24
CA PHE A 59 1.20 -9.54 4.60
C PHE A 59 0.90 -10.52 5.73
N ASN A 60 0.39 -9.99 6.85
CA ASN A 60 -0.04 -10.74 8.03
C ASN A 60 -1.54 -10.48 8.26
N GLN A 61 -2.32 -11.55 8.43
CA GLN A 61 -3.79 -11.49 8.53
C GLN A 61 -4.31 -10.62 9.69
N ASP A 62 -3.52 -10.42 10.75
CA ASP A 62 -3.93 -9.65 11.94
C ASP A 62 -3.73 -8.14 11.81
N LYS A 63 -3.30 -7.64 10.63
CA LYS A 63 -3.02 -6.22 10.40
C LYS A 63 -4.05 -5.59 9.49
N ARG A 64 -4.33 -4.30 9.72
CA ARG A 64 -5.20 -3.49 8.88
C ARG A 64 -4.41 -2.91 7.71
N TYR A 65 -4.70 -3.35 6.49
CA TYR A 65 -4.08 -2.83 5.27
C TYR A 65 -4.99 -1.83 4.58
N VAL A 66 -4.43 -0.68 4.19
CA VAL A 66 -5.13 0.34 3.40
C VAL A 66 -4.36 0.61 2.13
N LEU A 67 -4.98 0.31 0.99
CA LEU A 67 -4.41 0.50 -0.33
C LEU A 67 -4.69 1.92 -0.82
N VAL A 68 -3.66 2.62 -1.31
CA VAL A 68 -3.78 3.98 -1.85
C VAL A 68 -3.29 3.99 -3.29
N GLU A 69 -4.18 4.34 -4.22
CA GLU A 69 -3.89 4.33 -5.66
C GLU A 69 -4.61 5.43 -6.43
N ASN A 70 -3.91 6.04 -7.39
CA ASN A 70 -4.49 7.00 -8.33
C ASN A 70 -5.12 6.28 -9.54
N ASN A 71 -6.14 5.45 -9.30
CA ASN A 71 -7.05 4.98 -10.34
C ASN A 71 -8.46 4.73 -9.76
N SER A 72 -9.44 4.47 -10.62
CA SER A 72 -10.84 4.32 -10.23
C SER A 72 -11.20 2.95 -9.67
N THR A 73 -10.41 1.90 -9.94
CA THR A 73 -10.84 0.51 -9.74
C THR A 73 -9.94 -0.31 -8.79
N GLY A 74 -8.87 0.28 -8.25
CA GLY A 74 -7.88 -0.39 -7.41
C GLY A 74 -7.14 -1.47 -8.19
N GLN A 75 -6.62 -1.13 -9.36
CA GLN A 75 -6.03 -2.09 -10.30
C GLN A 75 -4.87 -2.88 -9.68
N PHE A 76 -3.98 -2.23 -8.95
CA PHE A 76 -2.86 -2.93 -8.33
C PHE A 76 -3.32 -3.82 -7.17
N GLY A 77 -4.31 -3.40 -6.38
CA GLY A 77 -4.97 -4.27 -5.41
C GLY A 77 -5.56 -5.55 -6.03
N LYS A 78 -6.19 -5.43 -7.21
CA LYS A 78 -6.68 -6.61 -7.95
C LYS A 78 -5.53 -7.50 -8.42
N LEU A 79 -4.42 -6.91 -8.87
CA LEU A 79 -3.23 -7.66 -9.27
C LEU A 79 -2.65 -8.46 -8.09
N LEU A 80 -2.52 -7.85 -6.91
CA LEU A 80 -2.10 -8.56 -5.69
C LEU A 80 -3.02 -9.73 -5.36
N GLN A 81 -4.33 -9.54 -5.51
CA GLN A 81 -5.30 -10.61 -5.27
C GLN A 81 -5.13 -11.76 -6.29
N MET A 82 -4.99 -11.45 -7.57
CA MET A 82 -4.86 -12.47 -8.63
C MET A 82 -3.54 -13.24 -8.56
N GLU A 83 -2.42 -12.55 -8.38
CA GLU A 83 -1.08 -13.15 -8.43
C GLU A 83 -0.71 -13.89 -7.15
N ILE A 84 -1.08 -13.32 -5.99
CA ILE A 84 -0.58 -13.79 -4.69
C ILE A 84 -1.68 -14.03 -3.66
N GLY A 85 -2.96 -13.86 -4.01
CA GLY A 85 -4.09 -14.15 -3.13
C GLY A 85 -4.32 -13.12 -2.01
N ILE A 86 -3.64 -11.97 -2.05
CA ILE A 86 -3.78 -10.93 -1.03
C ILE A 86 -4.91 -9.97 -1.41
N GLU A 87 -6.00 -10.00 -0.64
CA GLU A 87 -7.11 -9.04 -0.79
C GLU A 87 -6.96 -7.88 0.20
N ILE A 88 -6.73 -6.67 -0.30
CA ILE A 88 -6.81 -5.44 0.50
C ILE A 88 -8.20 -4.81 0.30
N LYS A 89 -9.05 -4.93 1.32
CA LYS A 89 -10.45 -4.48 1.27
C LYS A 89 -10.57 -2.96 1.35
N GLU A 90 -9.79 -2.33 2.21
CA GLU A 90 -9.81 -0.88 2.39
C GLU A 90 -8.96 -0.17 1.34
N LYS A 91 -9.59 0.75 0.60
CA LYS A 91 -8.94 1.48 -0.50
C LYS A 91 -9.23 2.98 -0.41
N VAL A 92 -8.23 3.78 -0.78
CA VAL A 92 -8.32 5.21 -1.09
C VAL A 92 -7.97 5.37 -2.56
N LEU A 93 -8.98 5.69 -3.37
CA LEU A 93 -8.89 5.69 -4.82
C LEU A 93 -9.23 7.08 -5.37
N ARG A 94 -8.55 7.47 -6.45
CA ARG A 94 -8.81 8.74 -7.15
C ARG A 94 -8.46 8.64 -8.62
N TYR A 95 -9.23 9.31 -9.48
CA TYR A 95 -9.10 9.20 -10.94
C TYR A 95 -9.40 10.50 -11.68
N ASP A 96 -9.61 11.62 -10.97
CA ASP A 96 -9.98 12.92 -11.55
C ASP A 96 -8.78 13.74 -12.07
N GLY A 97 -7.64 13.08 -12.30
CA GLY A 97 -6.39 13.70 -12.75
C GLY A 97 -5.61 14.45 -11.68
N ARG A 98 -6.17 14.64 -10.48
CA ARG A 98 -5.48 15.30 -9.38
C ARG A 98 -4.83 14.25 -8.44
N PRO A 99 -3.70 14.54 -7.76
CA PRO A 99 -3.07 13.56 -6.86
C PRO A 99 -3.83 13.40 -5.53
N ILE A 100 -4.00 12.18 -5.02
CA ILE A 100 -4.47 11.95 -3.64
C ILE A 100 -3.62 12.75 -2.65
N THR A 101 -4.29 13.31 -1.63
CA THR A 101 -3.67 14.11 -0.58
C THR A 101 -3.52 13.34 0.73
N VAL A 102 -2.58 13.77 1.59
CA VAL A 102 -2.40 13.22 2.96
C VAL A 102 -3.71 13.29 3.76
N LYS A 103 -4.46 14.39 3.63
CA LYS A 103 -5.73 14.59 4.33
C LYS A 103 -6.76 13.52 3.95
N GLU A 104 -6.90 13.22 2.65
CA GLU A 104 -7.83 12.19 2.18
C GLU A 104 -7.48 10.80 2.72
N VAL A 105 -6.18 10.46 2.77
CA VAL A 105 -5.74 9.19 3.36
C VAL A 105 -6.03 9.18 4.87
N MET A 106 -5.71 10.25 5.60
CA MET A 106 -5.98 10.36 7.04
C MET A 106 -7.45 10.23 7.40
N VAL A 107 -8.37 10.75 6.59
CA VAL A 107 -9.83 10.61 6.80
C VAL A 107 -10.28 9.15 6.69
N LYS A 108 -9.65 8.35 5.83
CA LYS A 108 -9.97 6.92 5.70
C LYS A 108 -9.39 6.07 6.82
N VAL A 109 -8.21 6.46 7.32
CA VAL A 109 -7.44 5.65 8.28
C VAL A 109 -7.92 5.87 9.72
N LYS A 110 -8.41 7.06 10.06
CA LYS A 110 -9.10 7.33 11.33
C LYS A 110 -10.42 6.59 11.43
#